data_AF-A0A0F9D251-F1
#
_entry.id   AF-A0A0F9D251-F1
#
_cell.length_a   1.000
_cell.length_b   1.000
_cell.length_c   1.000
_cell.angle_alpha   90.00
_cell.angle_beta   90.00
_cell.angle_gamma   90.00
#
_symmetry.space_group_name_H-M   'P 1'
#
loop_
_entity.id
_entity.type
_entity.pdbx_description
1 polymer ?
#
loop_
_entity_poly.entity_id
_entity_poly.type
_entity_poly.pdbx_seq_one_letter_code
_entity_poly.pdbx_strand_id
1 'polypeptide(L)'
;MHEIDGGASAPLELLEQALALAEDAAIAVRGLRDRYDLDPSRLDEVQERLRAMDLLKKKYGDSINEILAFHDRAKAELELLENAEENTGALEAEIAKKTGVLQKEAKNLTRKRKKAATSIEKEVMKILEGLAFAKAEFSVQIEEAPLSATGADNVEFLFSANKGEEPKPLIKVASGGELSRIMLAIKTVLRKVDDIP
;
A
#
# COMPACT_ATOMS: atom_id res chain seq x y z
N MET A 1 -18.32 80.08 70.13
CA MET A 1 -17.04 79.51 70.62
C MET A 1 -16.52 78.63 69.48
N HIS A 2 -15.59 79.01 68.61
CA HIS A 2 -14.76 80.21 68.41
C HIS A 2 -15.21 80.93 67.12
N GLU A 3 -15.12 82.27 67.06
CA GLU A 3 -15.13 82.98 65.77
C GLU A 3 -13.94 82.47 64.96
N ILE A 4 -14.22 81.85 63.81
CA ILE A 4 -13.20 81.42 62.86
C ILE A 4 -12.46 82.69 62.42
N ASP A 5 -11.13 82.69 62.52
CA ASP A 5 -10.28 83.76 61.98
C ASP A 5 -10.74 84.05 60.53
N GLY A 6 -11.09 85.30 60.23
CA GLY A 6 -11.60 85.69 58.91
C GLY A 6 -10.65 85.32 57.76
N GLY A 7 -9.35 85.16 58.04
CA GLY A 7 -8.36 84.66 57.08
C GLY A 7 -8.48 83.17 56.74
N ALA A 8 -9.13 82.36 57.59
CA ALA A 8 -9.32 80.93 57.40
C ALA A 8 -10.59 80.57 56.57
N SER A 9 -11.47 81.54 56.29
CA SER A 9 -12.68 81.32 55.50
C SER A 9 -12.40 80.90 54.06
N ALA A 10 -11.45 81.56 53.39
CA ALA A 10 -11.12 81.26 51.99
C ALA A 10 -10.46 79.87 51.82
N PRO A 11 -9.49 79.44 52.66
CA PRO A 11 -9.01 78.07 52.67
C PRO A 11 -10.10 77.03 52.97
N LEU A 12 -11.04 77.33 53.88
CA LEU A 12 -12.15 76.44 54.21
C LEU A 12 -13.08 76.24 53.01
N GLU A 13 -13.48 77.31 52.32
CA GLU A 13 -14.31 77.22 51.11
C GLU A 13 -13.63 76.41 50.00
N LEU A 14 -12.31 76.56 49.81
CA LEU A 14 -11.55 75.76 48.85
C LEU A 14 -11.51 74.28 49.24
N LEU A 15 -11.39 73.96 50.53
CA LEU A 15 -11.43 72.58 51.03
C LEU A 15 -12.83 71.96 50.88
N GLU A 16 -13.89 72.73 51.12
CA GLU A 16 -15.28 72.29 50.91
C GLU A 16 -15.56 72.01 49.42
N GLN A 17 -15.07 72.85 48.52
CA GLN A 17 -15.16 72.62 47.07
C GLN A 17 -14.36 71.39 46.64
N ALA A 18 -13.13 71.23 47.16
CA ALA A 18 -12.31 70.05 46.87
C ALA A 18 -12.96 68.76 47.37
N LEU A 19 -13.60 68.81 48.55
CA LEU A 19 -14.36 67.68 49.10
C LEU A 19 -15.53 67.30 48.20
N ALA A 20 -16.35 68.28 47.79
CA ALA A 20 -17.48 68.04 46.89
C ALA A 20 -17.03 67.43 45.54
N LEU A 21 -15.95 67.94 44.96
CA LEU A 21 -15.37 67.38 43.73
C LEU A 21 -14.86 65.95 43.92
N ALA A 22 -14.27 65.63 45.07
CA ALA A 22 -13.82 64.28 45.38
C ALA A 22 -14.99 63.31 45.56
N GLU A 23 -16.10 63.76 46.16
CA GLU A 23 -17.32 62.98 46.30
C GLU A 23 -17.97 62.68 44.94
N ASP A 24 -18.07 63.69 44.07
CA ASP A 24 -18.57 63.53 42.70
C ASP A 24 -17.71 62.56 41.88
N ALA A 25 -16.38 62.68 41.97
CA ALA A 25 -15.45 61.74 41.34
C ALA A 25 -15.66 60.31 41.87
N ALA A 26 -15.86 60.14 43.18
CA ALA A 26 -16.13 58.82 43.77
C ALA A 26 -17.46 58.23 43.28
N ILE A 27 -18.50 59.04 43.09
CA ILE A 27 -19.78 58.62 42.50
C ILE A 27 -19.56 58.19 41.04
N ALA A 28 -18.84 58.99 40.25
CA ALA A 28 -18.55 58.67 38.85
C ALA A 28 -17.76 57.36 38.70
N VAL A 29 -16.78 57.10 39.57
CA VAL A 29 -16.01 55.85 39.59
C VAL A 29 -16.88 54.64 39.97
N ARG A 30 -17.79 54.79 40.94
CA ARG A 30 -18.76 53.73 41.26
C ARG A 30 -19.69 53.44 40.09
N GLY A 31 -20.20 54.48 39.43
CA GLY A 31 -21.00 54.33 38.22
C GLY A 31 -20.23 53.67 37.06
N LEU A 32 -18.93 53.91 36.93
CA LEU A 32 -18.06 53.19 36.00
C LEU A 32 -17.97 51.70 36.36
N ARG A 33 -17.68 51.36 37.62
CA ARG A 33 -17.60 49.98 38.10
C ARG A 33 -18.88 49.22 37.80
N ASP A 34 -20.04 49.81 38.07
CA ASP A 34 -21.34 49.15 37.90
C ASP A 34 -21.73 48.96 36.42
N ARG A 35 -21.05 49.64 35.48
CA ARG A 35 -21.19 49.42 34.03
C ARG A 35 -20.34 48.27 33.49
N TYR A 36 -19.27 47.89 34.19
CA TYR A 36 -18.42 46.78 33.76
C TYR A 36 -18.96 45.48 34.34
N ASP A 37 -19.49 44.63 33.47
CA ASP A 37 -19.83 43.25 33.81
C ASP A 37 -18.55 42.40 33.84
N LEU A 38 -17.84 42.48 34.97
CA LEU A 38 -16.64 41.70 35.22
C LEU A 38 -17.05 40.34 35.76
N ASP A 39 -17.46 39.43 34.88
CA ASP A 39 -17.72 38.03 35.22
C ASP A 39 -16.38 37.28 35.38
N PRO A 40 -15.93 36.98 36.61
CA PRO A 40 -14.66 36.29 36.83
C PRO A 40 -14.72 34.84 36.34
N SER A 41 -15.89 34.20 36.40
CA SER A 41 -16.09 32.84 35.90
C SER A 41 -15.91 32.79 34.39
N ARG A 42 -16.39 33.80 33.66
CA ARG A 42 -16.15 33.89 32.22
C ARG A 42 -14.67 34.06 31.88
N LEU A 43 -13.93 34.83 32.66
CA LEU A 43 -12.48 34.98 32.47
C LEU A 43 -11.76 33.65 32.67
N ASP A 44 -12.13 32.90 33.72
CA ASP A 44 -11.54 31.59 34.02
C ASP A 44 -11.82 30.58 32.88
N GLU A 45 -13.05 30.53 32.36
CA GLU A 45 -13.42 29.68 31.21
C GLU A 45 -12.55 29.96 29.97
N VAL A 46 -12.36 31.24 29.65
CA VAL A 46 -11.57 31.67 28.49
C VAL A 46 -10.09 31.32 28.69
N GLN A 47 -9.56 31.53 29.89
CA GLN A 47 -8.18 31.17 30.24
C GLN A 47 -7.95 29.66 30.13
N GLU A 48 -8.87 28.84 30.65
CA GLU A 48 -8.79 27.38 30.52
C GLU A 48 -8.84 26.93 29.05
N ARG A 49 -9.71 27.55 28.24
CA ARG A 49 -9.78 27.24 26.81
C ARG A 49 -8.48 27.59 26.09
N LEU A 50 -7.88 28.74 26.39
CA LEU A 50 -6.60 29.16 25.82
C LEU A 50 -5.47 28.21 26.23
N ARG A 51 -5.39 27.83 27.51
CA ARG A 51 -4.41 26.84 28.00
C ARG A 51 -4.52 25.51 27.26
N ALA A 52 -5.73 25.01 27.07
CA ALA A 52 -5.96 23.78 26.32
C ALA A 52 -5.48 23.90 24.85
N MET A 53 -5.75 25.03 24.20
CA MET A 53 -5.28 25.29 22.84
C MET A 53 -3.76 25.37 22.76
N ASP A 54 -3.08 25.99 23.74
CA ASP A 54 -1.63 26.08 23.77
C ASP A 54 -0.96 24.71 23.99
N LEU A 55 -1.56 23.85 24.82
CA LEU A 55 -1.10 22.46 25.00
C LEU A 55 -1.23 21.65 23.71
N LEU A 56 -2.34 21.80 22.99
CA LEU A 56 -2.53 21.14 21.69
C LEU A 56 -1.54 21.66 20.67
N LYS A 57 -1.27 22.97 20.65
CA LYS A 57 -0.31 23.55 19.71
C LYS A 57 1.10 22.97 19.89
N LYS A 58 1.56 22.92 21.14
CA LYS A 58 2.88 22.34 21.49
C LYS A 58 3.04 20.88 21.05
N LYS A 59 1.95 20.11 20.96
CA LYS A 59 1.99 18.68 20.64
C LYS A 59 1.72 18.37 19.18
N TYR A 60 0.85 19.14 18.51
CA TYR A 60 0.22 18.72 17.26
C TYR A 60 0.27 19.78 16.14
N GLY A 61 0.82 20.97 16.38
CA GLY A 61 1.06 21.98 15.33
C GLY A 61 0.94 23.42 15.82
N ASP A 62 1.60 24.35 15.16
CA ASP A 62 1.68 25.74 15.62
C ASP A 62 0.38 26.54 15.36
N SER A 63 -0.51 25.98 14.54
CA SER A 63 -1.82 26.53 14.20
C SER A 63 -2.98 25.55 14.46
N ILE A 64 -4.20 26.08 14.62
CA ILE A 64 -5.42 25.27 14.78
C ILE A 64 -5.62 24.36 13.55
N ASN A 65 -5.32 24.87 12.36
CA ASN A 65 -5.44 24.11 11.12
C ASN A 65 -4.49 22.92 11.09
N GLU A 66 -3.25 23.09 11.56
CA GLU A 66 -2.30 21.98 11.66
C GLU A 66 -2.74 20.92 12.66
N ILE A 67 -3.27 21.33 13.82
CA ILE A 67 -3.81 20.40 14.82
C ILE A 67 -4.95 19.56 14.24
N LEU A 68 -5.88 20.18 13.51
CA LEU A 68 -6.99 19.48 12.86
C LEU A 68 -6.49 18.55 11.74
N ALA A 69 -5.53 19.01 10.93
CA ALA A 69 -4.90 18.17 9.91
C ALA A 69 -4.13 16.99 10.52
N PHE A 70 -3.53 17.15 11.70
CA PHE A 70 -2.93 16.04 12.45
C PHE A 70 -4.00 15.07 12.94
N HIS A 71 -5.09 15.57 13.53
CA HIS A 71 -6.22 14.75 13.98
C HIS A 71 -6.77 13.87 12.84
N ASP A 72 -7.03 14.47 11.67
CA ASP A 72 -7.62 13.74 10.54
C ASP A 72 -6.67 12.66 10.01
N ARG A 73 -5.36 12.95 9.95
CA ARG A 73 -4.34 11.95 9.60
C ARG A 73 -4.25 10.82 10.61
N ALA A 74 -4.18 11.15 11.90
CA ALA A 74 -4.09 10.16 12.97
C ALA A 74 -5.34 9.28 13.05
N LYS A 75 -6.52 9.86 12.80
CA LYS A 75 -7.77 9.11 12.73
C LYS A 75 -7.79 8.15 11.54
N ALA A 76 -7.39 8.61 10.34
CA ALA A 76 -7.31 7.75 9.17
C ALA A 76 -6.28 6.62 9.35
N GLU A 77 -5.14 6.91 9.98
CA GLU A 77 -4.13 5.90 10.32
C GLU A 77 -4.66 4.89 11.33
N LEU A 78 -5.36 5.34 12.37
CA LEU A 78 -5.98 4.45 13.36
C LEU A 78 -7.01 3.52 12.71
N GLU A 79 -7.92 4.06 11.89
CA GLU A 79 -8.90 3.26 11.15
C GLU A 79 -8.22 2.21 10.25
N LEU A 80 -7.10 2.55 9.62
CA LEU A 80 -6.35 1.60 8.81
C LEU A 80 -5.72 0.48 9.66
N LEU A 81 -5.16 0.82 10.81
CA LEU A 81 -4.55 -0.15 11.74
C LEU A 81 -5.59 -1.06 12.40
N GLU A 82 -6.73 -0.52 12.82
CA GLU A 82 -7.82 -1.29 13.42
C GLU A 82 -8.38 -2.33 12.43
N ASN A 83 -8.44 -1.98 11.14
CA ASN A 83 -8.90 -2.88 10.09
C ASN A 83 -7.76 -3.68 9.43
N ALA A 84 -6.51 -3.55 9.89
CA ALA A 84 -5.37 -4.17 9.22
C ALA A 84 -5.42 -5.70 9.30
N GLU A 85 -5.83 -6.26 10.44
CA GLU A 85 -5.94 -7.72 10.60
C GLU A 85 -7.05 -8.30 9.71
N GLU A 86 -8.21 -7.67 9.65
CA GLU A 86 -9.31 -8.09 8.77
C GLU A 86 -8.91 -8.00 7.29
N ASN A 87 -8.29 -6.89 6.88
CA ASN A 87 -7.78 -6.70 5.53
C ASN A 87 -6.71 -7.74 5.17
N THR A 88 -5.80 -8.04 6.10
CA THR A 88 -4.75 -9.06 5.90
C THR A 88 -5.39 -10.43 5.71
N GLY A 89 -6.33 -10.82 6.57
CA GLY A 89 -7.05 -12.08 6.45
C GLY A 89 -7.82 -12.21 5.13
N ALA A 90 -8.46 -11.13 4.68
CA ALA A 90 -9.16 -11.10 3.39
C ALA A 90 -8.19 -11.28 2.20
N LEU A 91 -7.05 -10.59 2.21
CA LEU A 91 -6.02 -10.70 1.17
C LEU A 91 -5.37 -12.07 1.16
N GLU A 92 -5.07 -12.66 2.32
CA GLU A 92 -4.54 -14.03 2.44
C GLU A 92 -5.52 -15.06 1.87
N ALA A 93 -6.82 -14.91 2.16
CA ALA A 93 -7.86 -15.76 1.60
C ALA A 93 -7.95 -15.63 0.07
N GLU A 94 -7.81 -14.41 -0.46
CA GLU A 94 -7.78 -14.17 -1.90
C GLU A 94 -6.55 -14.80 -2.57
N ILE A 95 -5.36 -14.65 -1.95
CA ILE A 95 -4.11 -15.28 -2.40
C ILE A 95 -4.26 -16.80 -2.41
N ALA A 96 -4.80 -17.39 -1.35
CA ALA A 96 -5.02 -18.84 -1.27
C ALA A 96 -5.96 -19.33 -2.37
N LYS A 97 -7.07 -18.60 -2.60
CA LYS A 97 -8.02 -18.89 -3.68
C LYS A 97 -7.36 -18.83 -5.06
N LYS A 98 -6.62 -17.75 -5.36
CA LYS A 98 -5.93 -17.58 -6.65
C LYS A 98 -4.84 -18.62 -6.85
N THR A 99 -4.11 -18.97 -5.80
CA THR A 99 -3.08 -20.02 -5.82
C THR A 99 -3.69 -21.38 -6.14
N GLY A 100 -4.85 -21.71 -5.56
CA GLY A 100 -5.57 -22.95 -5.88
C GLY A 100 -6.01 -23.02 -7.35
N VAL A 101 -6.51 -21.91 -7.90
CA VAL A 101 -6.86 -21.83 -9.34
C VAL A 101 -5.62 -22.01 -10.21
N LEU A 102 -4.53 -21.31 -9.88
CA LEU A 102 -3.27 -21.37 -10.61
C LEU A 102 -2.69 -22.80 -10.65
N GLN A 103 -2.67 -23.50 -9.52
CA GLN A 103 -2.22 -24.89 -9.46
C GLN A 103 -3.09 -25.84 -10.28
N LYS A 104 -4.42 -25.63 -10.28
CA LYS A 104 -5.35 -26.43 -11.09
C LYS A 104 -5.10 -26.24 -12.57
N GLU A 105 -4.92 -25.00 -13.03
CA GLU A 105 -4.63 -24.71 -14.42
C GLU A 105 -3.24 -25.19 -14.85
N ALA A 106 -2.23 -25.07 -13.97
CA ALA A 106 -0.90 -25.64 -14.21
C ALA A 106 -0.97 -27.15 -14.45
N LYS A 107 -1.67 -27.90 -13.59
CA LYS A 107 -1.88 -29.35 -13.77
C LYS A 107 -2.63 -29.69 -15.07
N ASN A 108 -3.60 -28.86 -15.44
CA ASN A 108 -4.33 -29.03 -16.69
C ASN A 108 -3.39 -28.84 -17.90
N LEU A 109 -2.51 -27.84 -17.86
CA LEU A 109 -1.49 -27.60 -18.87
C LEU A 109 -0.50 -28.77 -18.95
N THR A 110 0.03 -29.27 -17.83
CA THR A 110 0.89 -30.45 -17.77
C THR A 110 0.24 -31.66 -18.46
N ARG A 111 -1.05 -31.90 -18.18
CA ARG A 111 -1.79 -33.00 -18.81
C ARG A 111 -1.93 -32.82 -20.33
N LYS A 112 -2.16 -31.60 -20.80
CA LYS A 112 -2.20 -31.30 -22.24
C LYS A 112 -0.83 -31.48 -22.88
N ARG A 113 0.25 -31.04 -22.23
CA ARG A 113 1.62 -31.24 -22.68
C ARG A 113 1.99 -32.71 -22.81
N LYS A 114 1.68 -33.53 -21.81
CA LYS A 114 1.93 -34.99 -21.87
C LYS A 114 1.20 -35.65 -23.04
N LYS A 115 -0.05 -35.26 -23.31
CA LYS A 115 -0.79 -35.75 -24.48
C LYS A 115 -0.16 -35.32 -25.81
N ALA A 116 0.24 -34.05 -25.91
CA ALA A 116 0.90 -33.52 -27.10
C ALA A 116 2.26 -34.17 -27.34
N ALA A 117 3.07 -34.35 -26.28
CA ALA A 117 4.35 -35.04 -26.29
C ALA A 117 4.22 -36.43 -26.95
N THR A 118 3.31 -37.28 -26.48
CA THR A 118 3.11 -38.61 -27.07
C THR A 118 2.70 -38.57 -28.54
N SER A 119 1.97 -37.54 -28.98
CA SER A 119 1.62 -37.36 -30.40
C SER A 119 2.83 -36.94 -31.22
N ILE A 120 3.60 -35.97 -30.73
CA ILE A 120 4.81 -35.46 -31.37
C ILE A 120 5.85 -36.57 -31.49
N GLU A 121 6.07 -37.34 -30.43
CA GLU A 121 7.00 -38.48 -30.43
C GLU A 121 6.71 -39.45 -31.57
N LYS A 122 5.44 -39.86 -31.72
CA LYS A 122 5.02 -40.78 -32.80
C LYS A 122 5.20 -40.18 -34.19
N GLU A 123 4.81 -38.92 -34.37
CA GLU A 123 4.92 -38.27 -35.68
C GLU A 123 6.37 -38.00 -36.09
N VAL A 124 7.21 -37.55 -35.16
CA VAL A 124 8.64 -37.31 -35.40
C VAL A 124 9.34 -38.63 -35.72
N MET A 125 9.09 -39.69 -34.93
CA MET A 125 9.66 -41.01 -35.19
C MET A 125 9.29 -41.54 -36.59
N LYS A 126 8.03 -41.37 -37.02
CA LYS A 126 7.59 -41.78 -38.36
C LYS A 126 8.37 -41.08 -39.49
N ILE A 127 8.70 -39.81 -39.31
CA ILE A 127 9.49 -39.05 -40.30
C ILE A 127 10.96 -39.48 -40.26
N LEU A 128 11.52 -39.68 -39.06
CA LEU A 128 12.91 -40.10 -38.87
C LEU A 128 13.19 -41.48 -39.48
N GLU A 129 12.25 -42.43 -39.38
CA GLU A 129 12.35 -43.74 -40.06
C GLU A 129 12.56 -43.58 -41.57
N GLY A 130 11.89 -42.62 -42.21
CA GLY A 130 12.04 -42.31 -43.64
C GLY A 130 13.33 -41.57 -44.00
N LEU A 131 14.05 -41.03 -43.01
CA LEU A 131 15.30 -40.26 -43.19
C LEU A 131 16.56 -41.09 -42.86
N ALA A 132 16.48 -42.41 -42.97
CA ALA A 132 17.55 -43.36 -42.63
C ALA A 132 17.93 -43.40 -41.13
N PHE A 133 17.06 -42.93 -40.23
CA PHE A 133 17.21 -43.03 -38.78
C PHE A 133 16.34 -44.16 -38.19
N ALA A 134 16.31 -45.33 -38.83
CA ALA A 134 15.43 -46.45 -38.43
C ALA A 134 15.71 -47.02 -37.03
N LYS A 135 16.88 -46.72 -36.45
CA LYS A 135 17.26 -47.12 -35.08
C LYS A 135 17.26 -45.96 -34.09
N ALA A 136 16.85 -44.76 -34.49
CA ALA A 136 16.83 -43.63 -33.58
C ALA A 136 15.70 -43.74 -32.56
N GLU A 137 15.81 -42.98 -31.49
CA GLU A 137 14.77 -42.81 -30.49
C GLU A 137 14.61 -41.31 -30.22
N PHE A 138 13.37 -40.84 -30.17
CA PHE A 138 13.03 -39.46 -29.86
C PHE A 138 11.97 -39.47 -28.76
N SER A 139 12.21 -38.72 -27.69
CA SER A 139 11.30 -38.60 -26.56
C SER A 139 11.21 -37.15 -26.08
N VAL A 140 10.07 -36.80 -25.51
CA VAL A 140 9.80 -35.48 -24.94
C VAL A 140 9.68 -35.66 -23.43
N GLN A 141 10.72 -35.27 -22.71
CA GLN A 141 10.75 -35.33 -21.26
C GLN A 141 10.02 -34.11 -20.69
N ILE A 142 9.11 -34.35 -19.75
CA ILE A 142 8.35 -33.32 -19.04
C ILE A 142 8.53 -33.56 -17.54
N GLU A 143 9.27 -32.67 -16.90
CA GLU A 143 9.54 -32.71 -15.47
C GLU A 143 8.81 -31.59 -14.74
N GLU A 144 8.42 -31.85 -13.50
CA GLU A 144 7.80 -30.82 -12.66
C GLU A 144 8.82 -29.74 -12.33
N ALA A 145 8.40 -28.48 -12.47
CA ALA A 145 9.23 -27.32 -12.23
C ALA A 145 8.48 -26.29 -11.37
N PRO A 146 9.19 -25.36 -10.71
CA PRO A 146 8.56 -24.23 -10.06
C PRO A 146 7.62 -23.48 -11.01
N LEU A 147 6.49 -23.04 -10.46
CA LEU A 147 5.45 -22.38 -11.22
C LEU A 147 5.99 -21.07 -11.82
N SER A 148 5.80 -20.91 -13.13
CA SER A 148 6.27 -19.75 -13.89
C SER A 148 5.17 -19.24 -14.83
N ALA A 149 5.46 -18.18 -15.58
CA ALA A 149 4.55 -17.65 -16.60
C ALA A 149 4.15 -18.69 -17.68
N THR A 150 4.96 -19.75 -17.85
CA THR A 150 4.69 -20.83 -18.81
C THR A 150 4.17 -22.11 -18.15
N GLY A 151 3.79 -22.07 -16.87
CA GLY A 151 3.28 -23.22 -16.11
C GLY A 151 4.32 -23.83 -15.19
N ALA A 152 4.10 -25.10 -14.80
CA ALA A 152 4.88 -25.83 -13.79
C ALA A 152 5.65 -27.03 -14.37
N ASP A 153 6.05 -26.93 -15.64
CA ASP A 153 6.79 -28.00 -16.31
C ASP A 153 8.05 -27.46 -16.97
N ASN A 154 9.15 -28.19 -16.84
CA ASN A 154 10.31 -28.09 -17.70
C ASN A 154 10.16 -29.13 -18.83
N VAL A 155 10.30 -28.71 -20.08
CA VAL A 155 10.10 -29.57 -21.26
C VAL A 155 11.41 -29.66 -22.04
N GLU A 156 11.91 -30.87 -22.24
CA GLU A 156 13.15 -31.13 -22.97
C GLU A 156 12.93 -32.18 -24.06
N PHE A 157 13.48 -31.92 -25.26
CA PHE A 157 13.47 -32.88 -26.36
C PHE A 157 14.76 -33.67 -26.34
N LEU A 158 14.61 -35.00 -26.24
CA LEU A 158 15.70 -35.94 -26.18
C LEU A 158 15.78 -36.76 -27.46
N PHE A 159 16.99 -37.12 -27.84
CA PHE A 159 17.26 -37.93 -29.03
C PHE A 159 18.42 -38.89 -28.80
N SER A 160 18.31 -40.06 -29.41
CA SER A 160 19.38 -41.05 -29.54
C SER A 160 19.45 -41.54 -30.98
N ALA A 161 20.64 -41.66 -31.56
CA ALA A 161 20.80 -42.15 -32.93
C ALA A 161 20.65 -43.68 -33.03
N ASN A 162 20.87 -44.38 -31.91
CA ASN A 162 20.93 -45.83 -31.86
C ASN A 162 20.03 -46.40 -30.76
N LYS A 163 19.29 -47.44 -31.10
CA LYS A 163 18.42 -48.17 -30.18
C LYS A 163 19.24 -48.73 -29.02
N GLY A 164 18.93 -48.31 -27.79
CA GLY A 164 19.60 -48.74 -26.57
C GLY A 164 20.68 -47.78 -26.04
N GLU A 165 21.02 -46.71 -26.78
CA GLU A 165 21.78 -45.59 -26.20
C GLU A 165 20.81 -44.63 -25.50
N GLU A 166 21.18 -44.16 -24.30
CA GLU A 166 20.40 -43.23 -23.50
C GLU A 166 20.13 -41.93 -24.28
N PRO A 167 18.85 -41.54 -24.47
CA PRO A 167 18.49 -40.30 -25.14
C PRO A 167 19.10 -39.08 -24.44
N LYS A 168 19.74 -38.21 -25.22
CA LYS A 168 20.37 -36.97 -24.73
C LYS A 168 19.63 -35.76 -25.26
N PRO A 169 19.70 -34.60 -24.57
CA PRO A 169 19.18 -33.35 -25.09
C PRO A 169 19.69 -33.07 -26.50
N LEU A 170 18.81 -32.62 -27.41
CA LEU A 170 19.15 -32.35 -28.81
C LEU A 170 20.40 -31.47 -28.99
N ILE A 171 20.61 -30.51 -28.08
CA ILE A 171 21.77 -29.60 -28.08
C ILE A 171 23.09 -30.35 -27.93
N LYS A 172 23.08 -31.53 -27.29
CA LYS A 172 24.26 -32.35 -27.00
C LYS A 172 24.51 -33.45 -28.04
N VAL A 173 23.60 -33.64 -29.00
CA VAL A 173 23.73 -34.66 -30.05
C VAL A 173 24.54 -34.06 -31.21
N ALA A 174 25.86 -34.22 -31.14
CA ALA A 174 26.81 -33.58 -32.04
C ALA A 174 26.91 -34.29 -33.41
N SER A 175 26.37 -33.66 -34.46
CA SER A 175 26.78 -33.71 -35.87
C SER A 175 25.91 -32.71 -36.65
N GLY A 176 26.49 -31.66 -37.24
CA GLY A 176 25.72 -30.55 -37.83
C GLY A 176 24.73 -30.97 -38.93
N GLY A 177 25.03 -32.03 -39.66
CA GLY A 177 24.17 -32.56 -40.73
C GLY A 177 23.04 -33.46 -40.24
N GLU A 178 23.18 -34.10 -39.07
CA GLU A 178 22.14 -34.94 -38.48
C GLU A 178 21.14 -34.10 -37.70
N LEU A 179 21.64 -33.13 -36.92
CA LEU A 179 20.82 -32.17 -36.20
C LEU A 179 19.88 -31.40 -37.13
N SER A 180 20.38 -31.01 -38.32
CA SER A 180 19.58 -30.31 -39.32
C SER A 180 18.41 -31.16 -39.85
N ARG A 181 18.62 -32.47 -40.03
CA ARG A 181 17.59 -33.42 -40.48
C ARG A 181 16.55 -33.68 -39.38
N ILE A 182 17.01 -33.83 -38.13
CA ILE A 182 16.12 -34.00 -36.96
C ILE A 182 15.28 -32.74 -36.77
N MET A 183 15.89 -31.56 -36.84
CA MET A 183 15.18 -30.29 -36.68
C MET A 183 14.15 -30.07 -37.80
N LEU A 184 14.46 -30.49 -39.04
CA LEU A 184 13.50 -30.46 -40.13
C LEU A 184 12.30 -31.38 -39.88
N ALA A 185 12.52 -32.59 -39.36
CA ALA A 185 11.45 -33.51 -38.99
C ALA A 185 10.54 -32.90 -37.90
N ILE A 186 11.14 -32.37 -36.83
CA ILE A 186 10.42 -31.68 -35.76
C ILE A 186 9.61 -30.50 -36.31
N LYS A 187 10.25 -29.62 -37.09
CA LYS A 187 9.58 -28.46 -37.70
C LYS A 187 8.42 -28.89 -38.60
N THR A 188 8.53 -30.00 -39.31
CA THR A 188 7.48 -30.52 -40.19
C THR A 188 6.26 -31.03 -39.39
N VAL A 189 6.48 -31.67 -38.25
CA VAL A 189 5.40 -32.08 -37.34
C VAL A 189 4.75 -30.87 -36.70
N LEU A 190 5.56 -29.94 -36.18
CA LEU A 190 5.07 -28.73 -35.52
C LEU A 190 4.27 -27.84 -36.48
N ARG A 191 4.64 -27.74 -37.76
CA ARG A 191 3.89 -26.98 -38.76
C ARG A 191 2.48 -27.52 -39.06
N LYS A 192 2.14 -28.74 -38.63
CA LYS A 192 0.75 -29.25 -38.70
C LYS A 192 -0.09 -28.77 -37.52
N VAL A 193 0.55 -28.26 -36.48
CA VAL A 193 -0.07 -27.81 -35.22
C VAL A 193 0.03 -26.29 -35.07
N ASP A 194 1.06 -25.68 -35.65
CA ASP A 194 1.22 -24.22 -35.77
C ASP A 194 0.38 -23.69 -36.94
N ASP A 195 -0.70 -23.01 -36.59
CA ASP A 195 -1.38 -22.04 -37.44
C ASP A 195 -0.82 -20.62 -37.14
N ILE A 196 0.50 -20.53 -36.97
CA ILE A 196 1.22 -19.27 -36.76
C ILE A 196 1.91 -18.89 -38.08
N PRO A 197 1.64 -17.72 -38.66
CA PRO A 197 2.20 -17.26 -39.93
C PRO A 197 3.73 -17.31 -39.99
#